data_AF-A0A173VWV6-F1
#
_entry.id   AF-A0A173VWV6-F1
#
_cell.length_a   1.000
_cell.length_b   1.000
_cell.length_c   1.000
_cell.angle_alpha   90.00
_cell.angle_beta   90.00
_cell.angle_gamma   90.00
#
_symmetry.space_group_name_H-M   'P 1'
#
loop_
_entity.id
_entity.type
_entity.pdbx_description
1 polymer ?
#
loop_
_entity_poly.entity_id
_entity_poly.type
_entity_poly.pdbx_seq_one_letter_code
_entity_poly.pdbx_strand_id
1 'polypeptide(L)'
;MKKKMIFAAAMFAALCFNSCDKNDPEIPIAGGSGNVLLLTALPNATGMDGTVYMQLIDEPKLGATMAVDNKNGINVPFGSSYPVVIDNEVYVFPSYHMTMDKNELVRYRRVNGGLQKMGSMPLPANNSANSLVKLSPTKAYLSLAGLGKIYIFNPETMQKTGEIDLTSLGIQDNNPDIGIMIERDGYVFAGLSQMVGGWTSPENYKQADVAVIDTRRDKLVKMISEKASGFSQATRPIDPKSLFMDEKGDIYISCIGNFGMVAGHKAGILRIKKGDTDFDPTYHWTITGATIEGEEKTAGWAASICYVANGKAYGYVDIPGYYRPGETGHSSISSRAVVFDLYNRKMTKIKGLELSNGYGVLVSKYKDGLAICNASATTKGIYYLNPQTSVVNPTPMITTVGNPMAIEWFGK
;
A
#
# COMPACT_ATOMS: atom_id res chain seq x y z
N MET A 1 2.87 44.36 67.53
CA MET A 1 2.80 43.00 68.11
C MET A 1 1.60 42.89 69.05
N LYS A 2 0.56 42.12 68.68
CA LYS A 2 -0.20 41.19 69.53
C LYS A 2 -1.36 40.61 68.72
N LYS A 3 -1.30 39.30 68.49
CA LYS A 3 -2.38 38.45 67.98
C LYS A 3 -3.55 38.47 68.96
N LYS A 4 -4.78 38.33 68.46
CA LYS A 4 -5.77 37.35 68.94
C LYS A 4 -6.93 37.22 67.95
N MET A 5 -7.57 36.08 68.06
CA MET A 5 -8.25 35.30 67.04
C MET A 5 -9.73 35.16 67.43
N ILE A 6 -10.54 34.62 66.52
CA ILE A 6 -11.84 33.93 66.71
C ILE A 6 -13.11 34.82 66.87
N PHE A 7 -14.02 34.83 65.88
CA PHE A 7 -15.22 33.96 65.84
C PHE A 7 -16.08 34.14 64.56
N ALA A 8 -16.70 33.04 64.18
CA ALA A 8 -17.38 32.75 62.92
C ALA A 8 -18.78 33.39 62.78
N ALA A 9 -19.22 33.57 61.53
CA ALA A 9 -20.62 33.51 61.15
C ALA A 9 -20.72 32.67 59.86
N ALA A 10 -21.39 31.53 59.98
CA ALA A 10 -21.68 30.60 58.89
C ALA A 10 -22.83 31.15 58.03
N MET A 11 -22.68 31.07 56.71
CA MET A 11 -23.82 31.00 55.81
C MET A 11 -23.64 29.79 54.88
N PHE A 12 -24.57 28.86 55.07
CA PHE A 12 -24.82 27.67 54.27
C PHE A 12 -24.98 28.06 52.79
N ALA A 13 -24.09 27.59 51.92
CA ALA A 13 -24.35 27.51 50.49
C ALA A 13 -24.42 26.02 50.13
N ALA A 14 -25.62 25.59 49.76
CA ALA A 14 -25.91 24.24 49.33
C ALA A 14 -24.99 23.86 48.15
N LEU A 15 -24.18 22.82 48.36
CA LEU A 15 -23.53 22.10 47.27
C LEU A 15 -24.61 21.33 46.51
N CYS A 16 -25.16 21.96 45.48
CA CYS A 16 -25.83 21.22 44.42
C CYS A 16 -24.76 20.35 43.75
N PHE A 17 -24.79 19.04 44.03
CA PHE A 17 -24.21 18.04 43.14
C PHE A 17 -24.98 18.11 41.82
N ASN A 18 -24.56 18.99 40.91
CA ASN A 18 -24.85 18.81 39.51
C ASN A 18 -23.94 17.66 39.04
N SER A 19 -24.54 16.47 38.97
CA SER A 19 -24.10 15.41 38.07
C SER A 19 -24.10 15.99 36.66
N CYS A 20 -22.97 16.57 36.24
CA CYS A 20 -22.73 16.81 34.83
C CYS A 20 -22.48 15.43 34.21
N ASP A 21 -23.49 14.91 33.52
CA ASP A 21 -23.32 13.90 32.48
C ASP A 21 -22.24 14.42 31.53
N LYS A 22 -21.01 13.91 31.69
CA LYS A 22 -19.95 14.10 30.71
C LYS A 22 -20.27 13.18 29.54
N ASN A 23 -21.13 13.66 28.64
CA ASN A 23 -21.08 13.18 27.27
C ASN A 23 -19.74 13.66 26.72
N ASP A 24 -18.74 12.78 26.71
CA ASP A 24 -17.53 13.01 25.92
C ASP A 24 -17.96 13.39 24.50
N PRO A 25 -17.35 14.41 23.88
CA PRO A 25 -17.75 14.81 22.54
C PRO A 25 -17.59 13.63 21.59
N GLU A 26 -18.69 13.24 20.92
CA GLU A 26 -18.66 12.16 19.92
C GLU A 26 -17.61 12.48 18.86
N ILE A 27 -16.72 11.53 18.59
CA ILE A 27 -15.68 11.69 17.57
C ILE A 27 -16.39 11.76 16.20
N PRO A 28 -16.16 12.81 15.39
CA PRO A 28 -16.86 13.00 14.12
C PRO A 28 -16.68 11.83 13.15
N ILE A 29 -17.76 11.48 12.44
CA ILE A 29 -17.76 10.56 11.31
C ILE A 29 -17.70 11.39 10.02
N ALA A 30 -16.73 11.10 9.16
CA ALA A 30 -16.50 11.82 7.91
C ALA A 30 -16.19 10.85 6.75
N GLY A 31 -15.90 11.38 5.57
CA GLY A 31 -15.46 10.55 4.46
C GLY A 31 -16.59 9.89 3.68
N GLY A 32 -17.83 10.37 3.74
CA GLY A 32 -18.96 9.74 3.03
C GLY A 32 -19.56 8.54 3.78
N SER A 33 -20.32 7.72 3.06
CA SER A 33 -20.99 6.54 3.60
C SER A 33 -21.00 5.39 2.59
N GLY A 34 -20.80 4.15 3.06
CA GLY A 34 -21.00 2.94 2.27
C GLY A 34 -20.01 1.83 2.61
N ASN A 35 -19.93 0.79 1.77
CA ASN A 35 -19.13 -0.44 1.97
C ASN A 35 -17.84 -0.47 1.13
N VAL A 36 -17.53 0.59 0.39
CA VAL A 36 -16.37 0.63 -0.52
C VAL A 36 -15.49 1.82 -0.17
N LEU A 37 -14.24 1.58 0.23
CA LEU A 37 -13.21 2.61 0.31
C LEU A 37 -12.75 2.94 -1.11
N LEU A 38 -12.75 4.22 -1.47
CA LEU A 38 -12.24 4.73 -2.73
C LEU A 38 -11.16 5.78 -2.47
N LEU A 39 -10.06 5.67 -3.21
CA LEU A 39 -9.05 6.71 -3.32
C LEU A 39 -8.99 7.27 -4.73
N THR A 40 -8.96 8.60 -4.85
CA THR A 40 -8.80 9.31 -6.12
C THR A 40 -7.66 10.31 -6.03
N ALA A 41 -6.80 10.36 -7.06
CA ALA A 41 -5.73 11.37 -7.17
C ALA A 41 -6.04 12.42 -8.23
N LEU A 42 -5.75 13.66 -7.87
CA LEU A 42 -5.72 14.81 -8.77
C LEU A 42 -4.29 15.35 -8.78
N PRO A 43 -3.39 14.74 -9.57
CA PRO A 43 -2.04 15.24 -9.72
C PRO A 43 -2.05 16.60 -10.43
N ASN A 44 -1.07 17.43 -10.11
CA ASN A 44 -0.75 18.63 -10.86
C ASN A 44 -0.16 18.28 -12.25
N ALA A 45 0.18 19.30 -13.05
CA ALA A 45 0.70 19.10 -14.40
C ALA A 45 2.00 18.28 -14.48
N THR A 46 2.84 18.30 -13.43
CA THR A 46 4.09 17.51 -13.42
C THR A 46 3.87 16.07 -12.97
N GLY A 47 2.72 15.76 -12.38
CA GLY A 47 2.46 14.44 -11.83
C GLY A 47 3.25 14.11 -10.57
N MET A 48 3.94 15.08 -9.97
CA MET A 48 4.80 14.87 -8.79
C MET A 48 4.14 15.30 -7.47
N ASP A 49 3.07 16.08 -7.55
CA ASP A 49 2.31 16.59 -6.41
C ASP A 49 0.83 16.64 -6.77
N GLY A 50 -0.04 16.85 -5.78
CA GLY A 50 -1.47 17.03 -5.99
C GLY A 50 -2.29 16.72 -4.75
N THR A 51 -3.56 16.41 -4.97
CA THR A 51 -4.49 16.04 -3.90
C THR A 51 -4.91 14.59 -4.04
N VAL A 52 -4.97 13.87 -2.92
CA VAL A 52 -5.60 12.55 -2.85
C VAL A 52 -6.78 12.62 -1.89
N TYR A 53 -7.93 12.11 -2.33
CA TYR A 53 -9.13 11.99 -1.53
C TYR A 53 -9.38 10.53 -1.18
N MET A 54 -9.70 10.27 0.08
CA MET A 54 -10.19 8.99 0.58
C MET A 54 -11.64 9.15 1.05
N GLN A 55 -12.54 8.27 0.60
CA GLN A 55 -13.94 8.26 1.02
C GLN A 55 -14.56 6.87 0.95
N LEU A 56 -15.63 6.67 1.71
CA LEU A 56 -16.56 5.57 1.60
C LEU A 56 -17.69 5.95 0.64
N ILE A 57 -18.00 5.02 -0.25
CA ILE A 57 -19.10 5.09 -1.20
C ILE A 57 -19.95 3.83 -1.12
N ASP A 58 -21.20 3.97 -1.57
CA ASP A 58 -22.09 2.83 -1.76
C ASP A 58 -21.53 1.86 -2.80
N GLU A 59 -22.01 0.63 -2.73
CA GLU A 59 -21.65 -0.36 -3.76
C GLU A 59 -22.31 0.01 -5.09
N PRO A 60 -21.57 -0.01 -6.21
CA PRO A 60 -22.17 0.20 -7.52
C PRO A 60 -23.24 -0.86 -7.79
N LYS A 61 -24.38 -0.42 -8.34
CA LYS A 61 -25.46 -1.31 -8.77
C LYS A 61 -25.02 -2.07 -10.02
N LEU A 62 -25.28 -3.38 -10.04
CA LEU A 62 -24.99 -4.21 -11.21
C LEU A 62 -25.66 -3.64 -12.46
N GLY A 63 -24.91 -3.52 -13.55
CA GLY A 63 -25.41 -3.00 -14.83
C GLY A 63 -25.54 -1.48 -14.92
N ALA A 64 -25.15 -0.72 -13.88
CA ALA A 64 -25.14 0.73 -13.90
C ALA A 64 -23.73 1.27 -13.59
N THR A 65 -23.39 2.41 -14.21
CA THR A 65 -22.18 3.17 -13.88
C THR A 65 -22.51 4.21 -12.82
N MET A 66 -21.84 4.15 -11.68
CA MET A 66 -21.94 5.15 -10.63
C MET A 66 -20.89 6.24 -10.83
N ALA A 67 -21.31 7.50 -10.98
CA ALA A 67 -20.39 8.63 -10.99
C ALA A 67 -20.08 9.10 -9.57
N VAL A 68 -18.80 9.26 -9.24
CA VAL A 68 -18.34 9.66 -7.92
C VAL A 68 -17.47 10.92 -8.03
N ASP A 69 -17.85 11.96 -7.29
CA ASP A 69 -17.05 13.15 -7.05
C ASP A 69 -16.29 13.07 -5.71
N ASN A 70 -15.52 14.11 -5.37
CA ASN A 70 -14.73 14.13 -4.14
C ASN A 70 -15.34 14.99 -3.03
N LYS A 71 -16.65 15.31 -3.09
CA LYS A 71 -17.30 16.24 -2.15
C LYS A 71 -17.24 15.78 -0.69
N ASN A 72 -17.26 14.47 -0.47
CA ASN A 72 -17.20 13.87 0.86
C ASN A 72 -15.78 13.38 1.23
N GLY A 73 -14.78 13.62 0.37
CA GLY A 73 -13.43 13.12 0.51
C GLY A 73 -12.68 13.69 1.72
N ILE A 74 -11.99 12.80 2.45
CA ILE A 74 -10.95 13.17 3.40
C ILE A 74 -9.65 13.33 2.61
N ASN A 75 -9.00 14.49 2.73
CA ASN A 75 -7.66 14.67 2.16
C ASN A 75 -6.67 13.75 2.87
N VAL A 76 -5.96 12.94 2.09
CA VAL A 76 -4.87 12.10 2.57
C VAL A 76 -3.57 12.47 1.85
N PRO A 77 -2.39 12.14 2.43
CA PRO A 77 -1.11 12.59 1.86
C PRO A 77 -0.90 12.07 0.43
N PHE A 78 -0.52 12.97 -0.47
CA PHE A 78 -0.13 12.62 -1.82
C PHE A 78 1.20 11.84 -1.84
N GLY A 79 1.31 10.85 -2.72
CA GLY A 79 2.50 10.00 -2.80
C GLY A 79 2.70 9.09 -1.58
N SER A 80 1.68 8.89 -0.76
CA SER A 80 1.70 7.89 0.33
C SER A 80 1.60 6.46 -0.23
N SER A 81 2.02 5.49 0.57
CA SER A 81 1.63 4.09 0.34
C SER A 81 0.11 3.96 0.43
N TYR A 82 -0.48 3.04 -0.35
CA TYR A 82 -1.93 2.84 -0.32
C TYR A 82 -2.39 2.45 1.10
N PRO A 83 -3.55 2.94 1.56
CA PRO A 83 -4.06 2.59 2.89
C PRO A 83 -4.18 1.08 3.07
N VAL A 84 -3.80 0.61 4.26
CA VAL A 84 -3.97 -0.79 4.65
C VAL A 84 -5.31 -0.94 5.36
N VAL A 85 -6.17 -1.77 4.80
CA VAL A 85 -7.47 -2.12 5.39
C VAL A 85 -7.36 -3.46 6.11
N ILE A 86 -7.66 -3.49 7.40
CA ILE A 86 -7.72 -4.71 8.21
C ILE A 86 -9.06 -4.71 8.95
N ASP A 87 -9.93 -5.64 8.59
CA ASP A 87 -11.32 -5.67 9.06
C ASP A 87 -12.03 -4.33 8.75
N ASN A 88 -12.43 -3.59 9.79
CA ASN A 88 -13.04 -2.26 9.67
C ASN A 88 -12.05 -1.11 9.95
N GLU A 89 -10.76 -1.40 10.13
CA GLU A 89 -9.73 -0.39 10.34
C GLU A 89 -9.06 -0.01 9.02
N VAL A 90 -8.78 1.28 8.86
CA VAL A 90 -8.05 1.85 7.73
C VAL A 90 -6.85 2.62 8.26
N TYR A 91 -5.66 2.16 7.90
CA TYR A 91 -4.40 2.82 8.26
C TYR A 91 -3.91 3.67 7.09
N VAL A 92 -3.81 4.97 7.32
CA VAL A 92 -3.37 5.96 6.33
C VAL A 92 -1.95 6.38 6.65
N PHE A 93 -1.05 6.17 5.69
CA PHE A 93 0.37 6.48 5.79
C PHE A 93 0.67 7.95 5.51
N PRO A 94 1.79 8.49 6.03
CA PRO A 94 2.32 9.77 5.57
C PRO A 94 2.77 9.70 4.10
N SER A 95 3.11 10.85 3.51
CA SER A 95 3.74 10.87 2.18
C SER A 95 5.08 10.13 2.20
N TYR A 96 5.38 9.38 1.13
CA TYR A 96 6.59 8.57 1.03
C TYR A 96 7.86 9.42 0.85
N HIS A 97 7.84 10.49 0.04
CA HIS A 97 9.03 11.32 -0.23
C HIS A 97 8.75 12.81 -0.54
N MET A 98 7.78 13.44 0.14
CA MET A 98 7.51 14.88 -0.02
C MET A 98 7.69 15.67 1.27
N THR A 99 7.94 16.98 1.13
CA THR A 99 7.93 17.97 2.23
C THR A 99 6.66 17.75 3.06
N MET A 100 6.87 17.26 4.28
CA MET A 100 5.83 16.56 5.01
C MET A 100 4.93 17.57 5.71
N ASP A 101 3.66 17.66 5.31
CA ASP A 101 2.71 18.51 6.03
C ASP A 101 2.33 17.89 7.39
N LYS A 102 2.36 16.55 7.53
CA LYS A 102 2.11 15.80 8.78
C LYS A 102 2.84 14.44 8.82
N ASN A 103 3.65 14.23 9.85
CA ASN A 103 4.41 12.99 10.09
C ASN A 103 3.64 12.08 11.04
N GLU A 104 2.57 11.44 10.57
CA GLU A 104 1.79 10.53 11.40
C GLU A 104 1.25 9.35 10.60
N LEU A 105 1.13 8.20 11.28
CA LEU A 105 0.26 7.12 10.85
C LEU A 105 -1.13 7.37 11.46
N VAL A 106 -2.17 7.47 10.63
CA VAL A 106 -3.54 7.72 11.11
C VAL A 106 -4.37 6.45 11.00
N ARG A 107 -5.14 6.14 12.05
CA ARG A 107 -6.09 5.03 12.04
C ARG A 107 -7.52 5.55 12.02
N TYR A 108 -8.28 5.14 11.02
CA TYR A 108 -9.73 5.31 10.96
C TYR A 108 -10.44 3.99 11.18
N ARG A 109 -11.63 4.03 11.76
CA ARG A 109 -12.55 2.90 11.82
C ARG A 109 -13.79 3.21 11.03
N ARG A 110 -14.27 2.23 10.27
CA ARG A 110 -15.56 2.27 9.62
C ARG A 110 -16.68 2.06 10.66
N VAL A 111 -17.47 3.11 10.90
CA VAL A 111 -18.58 3.13 11.88
C VAL A 111 -19.81 3.74 11.20
N ASN A 112 -20.96 3.06 11.30
CA ASN A 112 -22.23 3.51 10.70
C ASN A 112 -22.12 3.93 9.23
N GLY A 113 -21.30 3.21 8.47
CA GLY A 113 -21.07 3.48 7.05
C GLY A 113 -20.01 4.56 6.76
N GLY A 114 -19.60 5.39 7.72
CA GLY A 114 -18.57 6.43 7.55
C GLY A 114 -17.25 6.13 8.25
N LEU A 115 -16.28 7.05 8.18
CA LEU A 115 -14.94 6.90 8.79
C LEU A 115 -14.78 7.79 10.04
N GLN A 116 -14.45 7.17 11.17
CA GLN A 116 -14.16 7.84 12.43
C GLN A 116 -12.65 7.78 12.72
N LYS A 117 -11.98 8.92 12.98
CA LYS A 117 -10.54 8.95 13.32
C LYS A 117 -10.34 8.40 14.73
N MET A 118 -9.79 7.20 14.85
CA MET A 118 -9.61 6.48 16.12
C MET A 118 -8.30 6.82 16.83
N GLY A 119 -7.41 7.57 16.18
CA GLY A 119 -6.12 7.99 16.73
C GLY A 119 -5.06 8.14 15.66
N SER A 120 -3.89 8.60 16.07
CA SER A 120 -2.70 8.64 15.23
C SER A 120 -1.44 8.42 16.06
N MET A 121 -0.39 7.94 15.39
CA MET A 121 0.93 7.78 15.96
C MET A 121 1.89 8.78 15.28
N PRO A 122 2.53 9.70 16.04
CA PRO A 122 3.51 10.60 15.47
C PRO A 122 4.74 9.80 14.99
N LEU A 123 5.30 10.22 13.87
CA LEU A 123 6.45 9.62 13.23
C LEU A 123 7.59 10.64 13.14
N PRO A 124 8.85 10.19 13.18
CA PRO A 124 10.00 11.06 12.93
C PRO A 124 9.94 11.68 11.53
N ALA A 125 10.70 12.77 11.33
CA ALA A 125 10.93 13.31 10.00
C ALA A 125 11.62 12.28 9.10
N ASN A 126 11.41 12.38 7.78
CA ASN A 126 11.99 11.49 6.76
C ASN A 126 11.64 10.00 6.97
N ASN A 127 10.51 9.69 7.60
CA ASN A 127 10.18 8.30 7.95
C ASN A 127 9.85 7.43 6.73
N SER A 128 9.20 7.99 5.70
CA SER A 128 8.72 7.26 4.52
C SER A 128 7.96 5.97 4.88
N ALA A 129 7.07 6.03 5.88
CA ALA A 129 6.35 4.87 6.35
C ALA A 129 5.41 4.32 5.27
N ASN A 130 5.45 3.00 5.05
CA ASN A 130 4.85 2.43 3.84
C ASN A 130 4.22 1.04 3.97
N SER A 131 4.55 0.26 5.00
CA SER A 131 4.00 -1.08 5.20
C SER A 131 3.67 -1.33 6.67
N LEU A 132 2.58 -2.06 6.91
CA LEU A 132 2.08 -2.41 8.23
C LEU A 132 1.74 -3.89 8.28
N VAL A 133 2.22 -4.57 9.32
CA VAL A 133 1.90 -5.97 9.61
C VAL A 133 1.35 -6.07 11.03
N LYS A 134 0.07 -6.42 11.15
CA LYS A 134 -0.58 -6.65 12.44
C LYS A 134 -0.29 -8.07 12.92
N LEU A 135 0.42 -8.20 14.04
CA LEU A 135 0.79 -9.49 14.64
C LEU A 135 -0.22 -9.95 15.70
N SER A 136 -0.83 -8.99 16.40
CA SER A 136 -1.89 -9.22 17.39
C SER A 136 -2.75 -7.95 17.55
N PRO A 137 -3.82 -7.96 18.36
CA PRO A 137 -4.56 -6.74 18.69
C PRO A 137 -3.70 -5.62 19.30
N THR A 138 -2.60 -5.96 19.99
CA THR A 138 -1.77 -5.00 20.72
C THR A 138 -0.33 -4.90 20.21
N LYS A 139 0.00 -5.57 19.09
CA LYS A 139 1.33 -5.54 18.47
C LYS A 139 1.24 -5.51 16.95
N ALA A 140 1.85 -4.50 16.35
CA ALA A 140 2.04 -4.39 14.92
C ALA A 140 3.42 -3.84 14.59
N TYR A 141 3.91 -4.16 13.40
CA TYR A 141 5.12 -3.59 12.81
C TYR A 141 4.75 -2.54 11.76
N LEU A 142 5.51 -1.45 11.73
CA LEU A 142 5.42 -0.38 10.74
C LEU A 142 6.81 -0.12 10.17
N SER A 143 7.02 -0.36 8.88
CA SER A 143 8.28 -0.04 8.22
C SER A 143 8.41 1.47 8.02
N LEU A 144 9.59 2.00 8.33
CA LEU A 144 10.00 3.39 8.05
C LEU A 144 11.14 3.34 7.03
N ALA A 145 10.79 3.34 5.74
CA ALA A 145 11.74 3.11 4.66
C ALA A 145 12.90 4.12 4.66
N GLY A 146 12.62 5.40 4.96
CA GLY A 146 13.62 6.46 4.93
C GLY A 146 14.60 6.46 6.12
N LEU A 147 14.38 5.56 7.09
CA LEU A 147 15.20 5.47 8.31
C LEU A 147 15.85 4.10 8.50
N GLY A 148 15.57 3.12 7.64
CA GLY A 148 16.05 1.75 7.83
C GLY A 148 15.56 1.10 9.13
N LYS A 149 14.37 1.48 9.62
CA LYS A 149 13.82 1.01 10.91
C LYS A 149 12.42 0.46 10.76
N ILE A 150 12.07 -0.48 11.63
CA ILE A 150 10.70 -0.95 11.83
C ILE A 150 10.25 -0.52 13.22
N TYR A 151 9.16 0.23 13.30
CA TYR A 151 8.53 0.53 14.58
C TYR A 151 7.65 -0.63 15.03
N ILE A 152 7.75 -0.96 16.31
CA ILE A 152 6.79 -1.83 16.99
C ILE A 152 5.83 -0.91 17.72
N PHE A 153 4.54 -1.11 17.53
CA PHE A 153 3.54 -0.26 18.16
C PHE A 153 2.30 -1.07 18.54
N ASN A 154 1.52 -0.51 19.46
CA ASN A 154 0.21 -1.03 19.80
C ASN A 154 -0.84 -0.39 18.88
N PRO A 155 -1.49 -1.15 17.97
CA PRO A 155 -2.45 -0.59 17.04
C PRO A 155 -3.78 -0.19 17.69
N GLU A 156 -4.11 -0.65 18.89
CA GLU A 156 -5.29 -0.20 19.65
C GLU A 156 -5.12 1.23 20.19
N THR A 157 -3.93 1.54 20.70
CA THR A 157 -3.61 2.84 21.35
C THR A 157 -2.84 3.81 20.44
N MET A 158 -2.35 3.33 19.30
CA MET A 158 -1.47 4.07 18.39
C MET A 158 -0.18 4.57 19.06
N GLN A 159 0.35 3.80 20.01
CA GLN A 159 1.59 4.13 20.74
C GLN A 159 2.75 3.23 20.34
N LYS A 160 3.90 3.84 20.05
CA LYS A 160 5.16 3.11 19.82
C LYS A 160 5.57 2.37 21.11
N THR A 161 5.93 1.10 20.98
CA THR A 161 6.36 0.22 22.07
C THR A 161 7.78 -0.30 21.89
N GLY A 162 8.36 -0.19 20.69
CA GLY A 162 9.72 -0.64 20.41
C GLY A 162 10.18 -0.28 19.00
N GLU A 163 11.35 -0.75 18.61
CA GLU A 163 11.85 -0.67 17.24
C GLU A 163 12.83 -1.80 16.93
N ILE A 164 12.98 -2.10 15.64
CA ILE A 164 13.97 -3.01 15.07
C ILE A 164 14.82 -2.19 14.11
N ASP A 165 16.12 -2.18 14.33
CA ASP A 165 17.08 -1.44 13.50
C ASP A 165 17.64 -2.33 12.41
N LEU A 166 17.44 -1.95 11.14
CA LEU A 166 17.94 -2.63 9.96
C LEU A 166 18.98 -1.80 9.19
N THR A 167 19.42 -0.66 9.71
CA THR A 167 20.37 0.26 9.03
C THR A 167 21.65 -0.44 8.57
N SER A 168 22.13 -1.42 9.35
CA SER A 168 23.28 -2.26 9.00
C SER A 168 23.13 -3.08 7.71
N LEU A 169 21.92 -3.22 7.17
CA LEU A 169 21.64 -3.90 5.90
C LEU A 169 21.70 -2.96 4.69
N GLY A 170 21.74 -1.65 4.91
CA GLY A 170 21.76 -0.66 3.84
C GLY A 170 23.07 -0.67 3.05
N ILE A 171 22.96 -0.50 1.74
CA ILE A 171 24.13 -0.41 0.88
C ILE A 171 24.58 1.05 0.74
N GLN A 172 25.87 1.31 0.99
CA GLN A 172 26.53 2.61 0.84
C GLN A 172 26.07 3.73 1.79
N ASP A 173 24.81 3.80 2.21
CA ASP A 173 24.24 4.92 3.00
C ASP A 173 23.58 4.50 4.33
N ASN A 174 23.75 3.23 4.75
CA ASN A 174 23.13 2.65 5.94
C ASN A 174 21.58 2.71 5.94
N ASN A 175 20.95 2.77 4.78
CA ASN A 175 19.50 2.59 4.66
C ASN A 175 19.17 1.46 3.67
N PRO A 176 18.47 0.39 4.09
CA PRO A 176 18.05 -0.67 3.17
C PRO A 176 16.73 -0.36 2.42
N ASP A 177 16.07 0.76 2.71
CA ASP A 177 14.77 1.18 2.14
C ASP A 177 13.72 0.07 2.24
N ILE A 178 13.31 -0.18 3.48
CA ILE A 178 12.37 -1.24 3.82
C ILE A 178 11.07 -1.04 3.04
N GLY A 179 10.78 -1.96 2.13
CA GLY A 179 9.59 -2.02 1.31
C GLY A 179 8.43 -2.69 2.03
N ILE A 180 7.70 -3.53 1.29
CA ILE A 180 6.53 -4.22 1.80
C ILE A 180 6.92 -5.41 2.68
N MET A 181 6.14 -5.61 3.74
CA MET A 181 6.33 -6.67 4.73
C MET A 181 5.16 -7.66 4.72
N ILE A 182 5.45 -8.92 5.01
CA ILE A 182 4.43 -9.97 5.25
C ILE A 182 4.85 -10.85 6.43
N GLU A 183 3.90 -11.27 7.26
CA GLU A 183 4.12 -12.28 8.30
C GLU A 183 3.82 -13.67 7.77
N ARG A 184 4.67 -14.64 8.13
CA ARG A 184 4.39 -16.05 8.00
C ARG A 184 5.23 -16.87 9.00
N ASP A 185 4.61 -17.83 9.65
CA ASP A 185 5.26 -18.82 10.52
C ASP A 185 6.10 -18.21 11.67
N GLY A 186 5.69 -17.06 12.21
CA GLY A 186 6.43 -16.37 13.28
C GLY A 186 7.62 -15.55 12.78
N TYR A 187 7.71 -15.33 11.47
CA TYR A 187 8.67 -14.42 10.85
C TYR A 187 7.96 -13.32 10.08
N VAL A 188 8.58 -12.13 10.06
CA VAL A 188 8.24 -11.09 9.08
C VAL A 188 9.33 -11.06 8.01
N PHE A 189 8.90 -11.12 6.76
CA PHE A 189 9.73 -10.98 5.58
C PHE A 189 9.53 -9.56 5.05
N ALA A 190 10.60 -8.78 4.98
CA ALA A 190 10.57 -7.40 4.51
C ALA A 190 11.42 -7.26 3.25
N GLY A 191 10.81 -6.92 2.12
CA GLY A 191 11.55 -6.58 0.91
C GLY A 191 12.42 -5.34 1.14
N LEU A 192 13.63 -5.32 0.58
CA LEU A 192 14.54 -4.18 0.69
C LEU A 192 14.74 -3.57 -0.71
N SER A 193 14.50 -2.27 -0.81
CA SER A 193 14.65 -1.56 -2.09
C SER A 193 16.08 -1.13 -2.36
N GLN A 194 16.90 -0.97 -1.32
CA GLN A 194 18.32 -0.65 -1.45
C GLN A 194 18.56 0.52 -2.42
N MET A 195 17.79 1.59 -2.25
CA MET A 195 17.87 2.80 -3.07
C MET A 195 19.00 3.66 -2.51
N VAL A 196 19.75 4.33 -3.39
CA VAL A 196 20.85 5.22 -2.94
C VAL A 196 20.76 6.54 -3.70
N GLY A 197 20.58 7.64 -2.98
CA GLY A 197 20.54 8.99 -3.56
C GLY A 197 19.41 9.24 -4.56
N GLY A 198 18.34 8.43 -4.56
CA GLY A 198 17.23 8.54 -5.50
C GLY A 198 16.29 7.34 -5.45
N TRP A 199 15.60 7.06 -6.57
CA TRP A 199 14.59 5.98 -6.67
C TRP A 199 15.16 4.62 -7.13
N THR A 200 16.48 4.52 -7.27
CA THR A 200 17.15 3.37 -7.89
C THR A 200 18.26 2.84 -7.02
N SER A 201 18.47 1.53 -7.04
CA SER A 201 19.68 0.92 -6.48
C SER A 201 20.90 1.24 -7.35
N PRO A 202 22.14 1.22 -6.78
CA PRO A 202 23.37 1.42 -7.53
C PRO A 202 23.51 0.44 -8.71
N GLU A 203 24.11 0.92 -9.80
CA GLU A 203 24.26 0.15 -11.06
C GLU A 203 24.98 -1.20 -10.88
N ASN A 204 25.90 -1.29 -9.91
CA ASN A 204 26.65 -2.50 -9.62
C ASN A 204 25.97 -3.42 -8.59
N TYR A 205 24.76 -3.09 -8.13
CA TYR A 205 24.02 -3.85 -7.12
C TYR A 205 22.76 -4.51 -7.71
N LYS A 206 22.97 -5.56 -8.49
CA LYS A 206 21.92 -6.28 -9.24
C LYS A 206 21.43 -7.51 -8.48
N GLN A 207 20.90 -7.28 -7.29
CA GLN A 207 20.33 -8.33 -6.44
C GLN A 207 19.05 -7.87 -5.74
N ALA A 208 18.21 -8.84 -5.40
CA ALA A 208 16.98 -8.62 -4.64
C ALA A 208 17.17 -9.14 -3.21
N ASP A 209 16.94 -8.29 -2.22
CA ASP A 209 17.17 -8.59 -0.82
C ASP A 209 15.89 -8.58 0.00
N VAL A 210 15.81 -9.52 0.95
CA VAL A 210 14.71 -9.61 1.93
C VAL A 210 15.30 -9.78 3.31
N ALA A 211 14.87 -8.94 4.26
CA ALA A 211 15.16 -9.15 5.67
C ALA A 211 14.17 -10.16 6.28
N VAL A 212 14.68 -11.09 7.09
CA VAL A 212 13.89 -12.07 7.84
C VAL A 212 13.97 -11.73 9.33
N ILE A 213 12.82 -11.48 9.96
CA ILE A 213 12.72 -10.96 11.32
C ILE A 213 11.92 -11.94 12.18
N ASP A 214 12.46 -12.36 13.34
CA ASP A 214 11.76 -13.21 14.30
C ASP A 214 10.77 -12.37 15.13
N THR A 215 9.48 -12.66 15.05
CA THR A 215 8.42 -11.86 15.69
C THR A 215 8.28 -12.08 17.20
N ARG A 216 8.86 -13.17 17.72
CA ARG A 216 8.87 -13.47 19.16
C ARG A 216 9.96 -12.68 19.87
N ARG A 217 11.10 -12.48 19.18
CA ARG A 217 12.26 -11.76 19.72
C ARG A 217 12.34 -10.31 19.29
N ASP A 218 11.56 -9.92 18.27
CA ASP A 218 11.62 -8.61 17.65
C ASP A 218 13.04 -8.31 17.11
N LYS A 219 13.64 -9.28 16.42
CA LYS A 219 15.04 -9.19 15.96
C LYS A 219 15.23 -9.69 14.54
N LEU A 220 16.09 -9.00 13.81
CA LEU A 220 16.66 -9.48 12.56
C LEU A 220 17.32 -10.85 12.78
N VAL A 221 17.00 -11.80 11.91
CA VAL A 221 17.64 -13.12 11.85
C VAL A 221 18.75 -13.10 10.80
N LYS A 222 18.39 -12.69 9.58
CA LYS A 222 19.29 -12.63 8.43
C LYS A 222 18.71 -11.75 7.32
N MET A 223 19.57 -11.35 6.40
CA MET A 223 19.18 -10.89 5.07
C MET A 223 19.42 -12.04 4.09
N ILE A 224 18.45 -12.34 3.24
CA ILE A 224 18.59 -13.26 2.13
C ILE A 224 18.68 -12.47 0.82
N SER A 225 19.47 -12.96 -0.13
CA SER A 225 19.76 -12.26 -1.39
C SER A 225 19.65 -13.21 -2.58
N GLU A 226 18.95 -12.79 -3.63
CA GLU A 226 18.98 -13.45 -4.94
C GLU A 226 19.88 -12.62 -5.88
N LYS A 227 20.95 -13.21 -6.40
CA LYS A 227 22.03 -12.52 -7.12
C LYS A 227 22.21 -12.97 -8.57
N ALA A 228 21.60 -14.08 -8.96
CA ALA A 228 21.84 -14.71 -10.26
C ALA A 228 20.96 -14.12 -11.37
N SER A 229 19.73 -13.70 -11.07
CA SER A 229 18.77 -13.28 -12.10
C SER A 229 18.97 -11.83 -12.57
N GLY A 230 19.76 -11.04 -11.83
CA GLY A 230 19.88 -9.60 -12.01
C GLY A 230 18.62 -8.83 -11.59
N PHE A 231 17.79 -9.43 -10.73
CA PHE A 231 16.65 -8.74 -10.14
C PHE A 231 17.10 -7.71 -9.12
N SER A 232 16.36 -6.63 -8.96
CA SER A 232 16.62 -5.65 -7.89
C SER A 232 15.33 -5.05 -7.35
N GLN A 233 15.45 -4.36 -6.20
CA GLN A 233 14.35 -3.73 -5.48
C GLN A 233 13.22 -4.71 -5.18
N ALA A 234 13.42 -5.51 -4.12
CA ALA A 234 12.38 -6.44 -3.69
C ALA A 234 11.17 -5.64 -3.17
N THR A 235 10.03 -5.85 -3.82
CA THR A 235 8.75 -5.13 -3.63
C THR A 235 8.71 -3.74 -4.22
N ARG A 236 7.50 -3.26 -4.52
CA ARG A 236 7.23 -1.85 -4.83
C ARG A 236 6.89 -1.15 -3.52
N PRO A 237 7.65 -0.14 -3.06
CA PRO A 237 7.48 0.41 -1.72
C PRO A 237 6.07 0.91 -1.37
N ILE A 238 5.29 1.32 -2.36
CA ILE A 238 3.95 1.89 -2.17
C ILE A 238 2.81 0.93 -2.54
N ASP A 239 3.09 -0.27 -3.04
CA ASP A 239 2.06 -1.26 -3.38
C ASP A 239 2.09 -2.43 -2.39
N PRO A 240 1.18 -2.46 -1.39
CA PRO A 240 1.17 -3.49 -0.35
C PRO A 240 0.90 -4.90 -0.89
N LYS A 241 0.50 -5.03 -2.17
CA LYS A 241 0.23 -6.31 -2.81
C LYS A 241 1.42 -6.85 -3.61
N SER A 242 2.56 -6.13 -3.62
CA SER A 242 3.80 -6.57 -4.29
C SER A 242 4.60 -7.64 -3.52
N LEU A 243 4.16 -7.99 -2.32
CA LEU A 243 4.61 -9.13 -1.52
C LEU A 243 3.37 -9.86 -1.01
N PHE A 244 3.19 -11.12 -1.38
CA PHE A 244 1.93 -11.83 -1.12
C PHE A 244 2.15 -13.33 -0.93
N MET A 245 1.13 -14.02 -0.44
CA MET A 245 1.17 -15.46 -0.19
C MET A 245 0.08 -16.17 -1.00
N ASP A 246 0.39 -17.35 -1.53
CA ASP A 246 -0.59 -18.22 -2.19
C ASP A 246 -1.31 -19.16 -1.20
N GLU A 247 -2.29 -19.93 -1.67
CA GLU A 247 -3.02 -20.89 -0.83
C GLU A 247 -2.15 -22.03 -0.28
N LYS A 248 -0.95 -22.26 -0.85
CA LYS A 248 0.01 -23.26 -0.38
C LYS A 248 0.88 -22.72 0.73
N GLY A 249 0.83 -21.42 1.00
CA GLY A 249 1.67 -20.71 1.98
C GLY A 249 3.03 -20.29 1.44
N ASP A 250 3.23 -20.35 0.11
CA ASP A 250 4.43 -19.83 -0.53
C ASP A 250 4.33 -18.30 -0.61
N ILE A 251 5.39 -17.60 -0.22
CA ILE A 251 5.49 -16.14 -0.38
C ILE A 251 6.07 -15.85 -1.77
N TYR A 252 5.46 -14.91 -2.50
CA TYR A 252 5.94 -14.40 -3.77
C TYR A 252 6.31 -12.92 -3.63
N ILE A 253 7.43 -12.56 -4.25
CA ILE A 253 8.03 -11.23 -4.16
C ILE A 253 8.12 -10.65 -5.56
N SER A 254 7.42 -9.56 -5.83
CA SER A 254 7.54 -8.81 -7.08
C SER A 254 8.69 -7.82 -6.99
N CYS A 255 9.79 -8.10 -7.66
CA CYS A 255 10.96 -7.23 -7.78
C CYS A 255 10.75 -6.19 -8.88
N ILE A 256 11.02 -4.92 -8.58
CA ILE A 256 10.73 -3.79 -9.48
C ILE A 256 11.79 -3.58 -10.56
N GLY A 257 13.06 -3.88 -10.28
CA GLY A 257 14.13 -3.71 -11.25
C GLY A 257 14.41 -2.25 -11.61
N ASN A 258 14.50 -1.35 -10.63
CA ASN A 258 14.79 0.07 -10.83
C ASN A 258 13.81 0.78 -11.78
N PHE A 259 12.55 0.33 -11.83
CA PHE A 259 11.53 0.87 -12.75
C PHE A 259 11.94 0.84 -14.22
N GLY A 260 12.91 -0.01 -14.60
CA GLY A 260 13.53 -0.02 -15.92
C GLY A 260 14.46 1.15 -16.22
N MET A 261 14.78 2.01 -15.24
CA MET A 261 15.58 3.23 -15.41
C MET A 261 17.10 2.96 -15.47
N VAL A 262 17.55 1.83 -14.93
CA VAL A 262 18.98 1.49 -14.85
C VAL A 262 19.25 0.20 -15.62
N ALA A 263 20.16 0.29 -16.59
CA ALA A 263 20.48 -0.83 -17.46
C ALA A 263 20.97 -2.06 -16.68
N GLY A 264 20.46 -3.24 -17.05
CA GLY A 264 20.85 -4.51 -16.45
C GLY A 264 20.15 -4.85 -15.13
N HIS A 265 19.41 -3.92 -14.53
CA HIS A 265 18.45 -4.25 -13.46
C HIS A 265 17.17 -4.77 -14.09
N LYS A 266 16.71 -5.93 -13.64
CA LYS A 266 15.51 -6.59 -14.17
C LYS A 266 14.41 -6.66 -13.12
N ALA A 267 13.17 -6.53 -13.56
CA ALA A 267 12.00 -6.89 -12.80
C ALA A 267 11.75 -8.40 -12.91
N GLY A 268 11.21 -8.98 -11.85
CA GLY A 268 10.96 -10.41 -11.77
C GLY A 268 10.12 -10.80 -10.56
N ILE A 269 9.76 -12.07 -10.49
CA ILE A 269 9.05 -12.65 -9.34
C ILE A 269 9.90 -13.76 -8.73
N LEU A 270 10.14 -13.66 -7.43
CA LEU A 270 10.82 -14.66 -6.61
C LEU A 270 9.82 -15.38 -5.70
N ARG A 271 10.25 -16.50 -5.12
CA ARG A 271 9.44 -17.30 -4.18
C ARG A 271 10.23 -17.71 -2.95
N ILE A 272 9.55 -17.76 -1.80
CA ILE A 272 10.00 -18.43 -0.57
C ILE A 272 8.94 -19.48 -0.23
N LYS A 273 9.31 -20.76 -0.20
CA LYS A 273 8.36 -21.86 0.05
C LYS A 273 7.81 -21.83 1.47
N LYS A 274 6.61 -22.37 1.68
CA LYS A 274 6.03 -22.55 3.02
C LYS A 274 7.02 -23.26 3.96
N GLY A 275 7.20 -22.73 5.17
CA GLY A 275 8.15 -23.25 6.16
C GLY A 275 9.62 -22.86 5.94
N ASP A 276 10.01 -22.39 4.75
CA ASP A 276 11.39 -21.98 4.46
C ASP A 276 11.63 -20.49 4.74
N THR A 277 12.87 -20.11 5.04
CA THR A 277 13.27 -18.70 5.21
C THR A 277 14.28 -18.22 4.18
N ASP A 278 14.58 -19.04 3.17
CA ASP A 278 15.48 -18.74 2.07
C ASP A 278 14.70 -18.74 0.75
N PHE A 279 15.22 -18.04 -0.26
CA PHE A 279 14.64 -18.07 -1.59
C PHE A 279 14.65 -19.49 -2.14
N ASP A 280 13.57 -19.88 -2.81
CA ASP A 280 13.47 -21.15 -3.48
C ASP A 280 14.34 -21.15 -4.76
N PRO A 281 15.43 -21.92 -4.82
CA PRO A 281 16.33 -21.91 -5.97
C PRO A 281 15.67 -22.45 -7.24
N THR A 282 14.54 -23.15 -7.11
CA THR A 282 13.81 -23.74 -8.25
C THR A 282 12.80 -22.78 -8.89
N TYR A 283 12.64 -21.57 -8.34
CA TYR A 283 11.67 -20.61 -8.83
C TYR A 283 12.25 -19.19 -8.93
N HIS A 284 12.32 -18.71 -10.16
CA HIS A 284 12.46 -17.31 -10.51
C HIS A 284 11.69 -17.08 -11.80
N TRP A 285 11.10 -15.90 -11.98
CA TRP A 285 10.41 -15.53 -13.22
C TRP A 285 10.77 -14.10 -13.62
N THR A 286 11.53 -13.96 -14.71
CA THR A 286 11.88 -12.66 -15.26
C THR A 286 10.67 -12.02 -15.96
N ILE A 287 10.34 -10.77 -15.58
CA ILE A 287 9.28 -9.98 -16.20
C ILE A 287 9.85 -9.04 -17.26
N THR A 288 11.02 -8.42 -17.02
CA THR A 288 11.62 -7.52 -18.00
C THR A 288 11.94 -8.23 -19.31
N GLY A 289 11.38 -7.70 -20.41
CA GLY A 289 11.50 -8.25 -21.75
C GLY A 289 10.60 -9.48 -22.02
N ALA A 290 9.79 -9.92 -21.06
CA ALA A 290 8.92 -11.07 -21.26
C ALA A 290 7.77 -10.75 -22.22
N THR A 291 7.40 -11.75 -23.03
CA THR A 291 6.23 -11.70 -23.91
C THR A 291 4.95 -11.78 -23.09
N ILE A 292 3.92 -11.06 -23.52
CA ILE A 292 2.57 -11.13 -22.96
C ILE A 292 1.65 -11.64 -24.07
N GLU A 293 0.91 -12.72 -23.82
CA GLU A 293 -0.02 -13.24 -24.81
C GLU A 293 -1.10 -12.18 -25.14
N GLY A 294 -1.26 -11.88 -26.43
CA GLY A 294 -2.20 -10.86 -26.92
C GLY A 294 -1.66 -9.43 -26.89
N GLU A 295 -0.37 -9.23 -26.65
CA GLU A 295 0.31 -7.94 -26.67
C GLU A 295 1.52 -7.98 -27.60
N GLU A 296 1.72 -6.91 -28.36
CA GLU A 296 2.80 -6.80 -29.36
C GLU A 296 4.13 -6.43 -28.71
N LYS A 297 4.07 -5.67 -27.61
CA LYS A 297 5.24 -5.16 -26.89
C LYS A 297 5.54 -5.99 -25.65
N THR A 298 6.78 -5.94 -25.20
CA THR A 298 7.25 -6.72 -24.05
C THR A 298 7.04 -5.99 -22.73
N ALA A 299 6.92 -6.75 -21.64
CA ALA A 299 6.83 -6.20 -20.29
C ALA A 299 8.13 -5.51 -19.86
N GLY A 300 8.00 -4.43 -19.07
CA GLY A 300 9.09 -3.77 -18.35
C GLY A 300 9.18 -4.29 -16.92
N TRP A 301 8.18 -3.94 -16.11
CA TRP A 301 8.08 -4.27 -14.69
C TRP A 301 6.61 -4.31 -14.24
N ALA A 302 6.31 -4.98 -13.13
CA ALA A 302 4.95 -5.03 -12.59
C ALA A 302 4.59 -3.72 -11.87
N ALA A 303 3.71 -2.92 -12.46
CA ALA A 303 3.20 -1.68 -11.88
C ALA A 303 2.26 -1.93 -10.69
N SER A 304 1.52 -3.04 -10.75
CA SER A 304 0.72 -3.56 -9.66
C SER A 304 0.54 -5.07 -9.81
N ILE A 305 0.26 -5.75 -8.72
CA ILE A 305 -0.07 -7.18 -8.72
C ILE A 305 -0.99 -7.50 -7.55
N CYS A 306 -2.06 -8.26 -7.78
CA CYS A 306 -3.00 -8.70 -6.76
C CYS A 306 -3.24 -10.20 -6.89
N TYR A 307 -2.77 -10.97 -5.92
CA TYR A 307 -2.99 -12.41 -5.88
C TYR A 307 -4.46 -12.75 -5.56
N VAL A 308 -5.00 -13.74 -6.28
CA VAL A 308 -6.39 -14.16 -6.13
C VAL A 308 -6.47 -15.58 -5.62
N ALA A 309 -6.09 -16.56 -6.44
CA ALA A 309 -6.11 -17.99 -6.12
C ALA A 309 -5.45 -18.81 -7.24
N ASN A 310 -5.08 -20.06 -6.96
CA ASN A 310 -4.65 -21.06 -7.93
C ASN A 310 -3.47 -20.61 -8.81
N GLY A 311 -2.50 -19.91 -8.22
CA GLY A 311 -1.34 -19.38 -8.93
C GLY A 311 -1.66 -18.20 -9.85
N LYS A 312 -2.87 -17.63 -9.80
CA LYS A 312 -3.27 -16.47 -10.60
C LYS A 312 -3.24 -15.19 -9.78
N ALA A 313 -2.54 -14.19 -10.32
CA ALA A 313 -2.62 -12.81 -9.89
C ALA A 313 -3.03 -11.90 -11.05
N TYR A 314 -3.54 -10.71 -10.74
CA TYR A 314 -4.03 -9.75 -11.72
C TYR A 314 -3.46 -8.38 -11.39
N GLY A 315 -3.12 -7.60 -12.40
CA GLY A 315 -2.51 -6.30 -12.17
C GLY A 315 -2.11 -5.64 -13.47
N TYR A 316 -1.16 -4.72 -13.38
CA TYR A 316 -0.62 -4.03 -14.53
C TYR A 316 0.88 -4.26 -14.64
N VAL A 317 1.34 -4.37 -15.87
CA VAL A 317 2.76 -4.24 -16.21
C VAL A 317 2.99 -2.94 -16.96
N ASP A 318 4.05 -2.24 -16.60
CA ASP A 318 4.56 -1.17 -17.45
C ASP A 318 5.10 -1.77 -18.76
N ILE A 319 4.83 -1.10 -19.87
CA ILE A 319 5.28 -1.50 -21.20
C ILE A 319 6.15 -0.37 -21.78
N PRO A 320 7.48 -0.47 -21.69
CA PRO A 320 8.38 0.62 -22.06
C PRO A 320 8.23 1.07 -23.52
N GLY A 321 7.88 0.14 -24.40
CA GLY A 321 7.67 0.47 -25.81
C GLY A 321 6.47 1.39 -26.08
N TYR A 322 5.59 1.65 -25.11
CA TYR A 322 4.47 2.60 -25.26
C TYR A 322 4.77 4.01 -24.75
N TYR A 323 5.93 4.25 -24.12
CA TYR A 323 6.31 5.60 -23.74
C TYR A 323 6.42 6.52 -24.94
N ARG A 324 5.82 7.71 -24.84
CA ARG A 324 6.01 8.78 -25.82
C ARG A 324 7.25 9.60 -25.45
N PRO A 325 7.92 10.24 -26.43
CA PRO A 325 9.02 11.16 -26.14
C PRO A 325 8.60 12.23 -25.13
N GLY A 326 9.34 12.36 -24.03
CA GLY A 326 9.08 13.34 -22.97
C GLY A 326 8.06 12.91 -21.91
N GLU A 327 7.41 11.76 -22.05
CA GLU A 327 6.61 11.20 -20.95
C GLU A 327 7.52 10.68 -19.84
N THR A 328 7.17 10.98 -18.58
CA THR A 328 7.90 10.52 -17.41
C THR A 328 6.95 10.03 -16.31
N GLY A 329 7.40 9.00 -15.60
CA GLY A 329 6.77 8.53 -14.37
C GLY A 329 5.30 8.16 -14.50
N HIS A 330 4.54 8.42 -13.43
CA HIS A 330 3.16 7.97 -13.24
C HIS A 330 2.13 8.59 -14.21
N SER A 331 2.50 9.59 -15.00
CA SER A 331 1.58 10.25 -15.95
C SER A 331 1.52 9.55 -17.31
N SER A 332 2.52 8.76 -17.65
CA SER A 332 2.63 8.03 -18.92
C SER A 332 1.51 7.00 -19.10
N ILE A 333 0.90 6.94 -20.29
CA ILE A 333 -0.16 5.96 -20.61
C ILE A 333 0.51 4.69 -21.18
N SER A 334 1.25 3.97 -20.33
CA SER A 334 2.10 2.84 -20.73
C SER A 334 1.73 1.52 -20.03
N SER A 335 0.85 1.54 -19.03
CA SER A 335 0.57 0.36 -18.19
C SER A 335 -0.52 -0.52 -18.82
N ARG A 336 -0.25 -1.82 -18.93
CA ARG A 336 -1.16 -2.82 -19.48
C ARG A 336 -1.70 -3.77 -18.41
N ALA A 337 -3.02 -3.93 -18.36
CA ALA A 337 -3.68 -4.92 -17.52
C ALA A 337 -3.38 -6.36 -17.99
N VAL A 338 -2.91 -7.21 -17.08
CA VAL A 338 -2.53 -8.61 -17.36
C VAL A 338 -2.96 -9.57 -16.26
N VAL A 339 -3.13 -10.82 -16.63
CA VAL A 339 -3.13 -11.97 -15.73
C VAL A 339 -1.71 -12.48 -15.61
N PHE A 340 -1.23 -12.64 -14.39
CA PHE A 340 0.02 -13.33 -14.06
C PHE A 340 -0.31 -14.77 -13.67
N ASP A 341 0.17 -15.74 -14.43
CA ASP A 341 0.21 -17.15 -14.06
C ASP A 341 1.56 -17.45 -13.43
N LEU A 342 1.59 -17.44 -12.10
CA LEU A 342 2.80 -17.63 -11.32
C LEU A 342 3.34 -19.05 -11.50
N TYR A 343 2.47 -20.05 -11.57
CA TYR A 343 2.89 -21.45 -11.66
C TYR A 343 3.50 -21.78 -13.02
N ASN A 344 2.94 -21.23 -14.10
CA ASN A 344 3.43 -21.44 -15.46
C ASN A 344 4.35 -20.32 -15.96
N ARG A 345 4.60 -19.28 -15.16
CA ARG A 345 5.44 -18.12 -15.50
C ARG A 345 5.02 -17.44 -16.81
N LYS A 346 3.72 -17.19 -16.93
CA LYS A 346 3.09 -16.66 -18.15
C LYS A 346 2.27 -15.42 -17.86
N MET A 347 2.34 -14.44 -18.76
CA MET A 347 1.44 -13.28 -18.77
C MET A 347 0.45 -13.35 -19.93
N THR A 348 -0.78 -12.95 -19.67
CA THR A 348 -1.84 -12.84 -20.68
C THR A 348 -2.54 -11.52 -20.54
N LYS A 349 -2.71 -10.80 -21.66
CA LYS A 349 -3.42 -9.52 -21.70
C LYS A 349 -4.87 -9.68 -21.27
N ILE A 350 -5.32 -8.80 -20.37
CA ILE A 350 -6.74 -8.63 -20.08
C ILE A 350 -7.33 -7.75 -21.20
N LYS A 351 -8.31 -8.30 -21.93
CA LYS A 351 -8.99 -7.60 -23.03
C LYS A 351 -10.06 -6.65 -22.49
N GLY A 352 -10.39 -5.63 -23.29
CA GLY A 352 -11.44 -4.66 -22.95
C GLY A 352 -10.98 -3.45 -22.11
N LEU A 353 -9.70 -3.41 -21.71
CA LEU A 353 -9.10 -2.26 -21.03
C LEU A 353 -8.04 -1.57 -21.91
N GLU A 354 -8.15 -0.25 -22.00
CA GLU A 354 -7.11 0.59 -22.58
C GLU A 354 -5.85 0.61 -21.71
N LEU A 355 -4.75 1.15 -22.25
CA LEU A 355 -3.56 1.44 -21.44
C LEU A 355 -3.93 2.45 -20.34
N SER A 356 -3.37 2.24 -19.15
CA SER A 356 -3.55 3.13 -18.01
C SER A 356 -2.29 3.94 -17.75
N ASN A 357 -2.45 5.08 -17.09
CA ASN A 357 -1.36 5.73 -16.37
C ASN A 357 -1.04 5.01 -15.05
N GLY A 358 0.07 5.40 -14.42
CA GLY A 358 0.59 4.80 -13.18
C GLY A 358 -0.24 5.08 -11.91
N TYR A 359 -1.25 5.95 -11.97
CA TYR A 359 -2.21 6.13 -10.88
C TYR A 359 -3.33 5.09 -10.93
N GLY A 360 -3.82 4.79 -12.13
CA GLY A 360 -4.98 3.93 -12.38
C GLY A 360 -4.68 2.43 -12.42
N VAL A 361 -3.67 1.93 -11.71
CA VAL A 361 -3.18 0.55 -11.90
C VAL A 361 -3.64 -0.45 -10.84
N LEU A 362 -4.28 -0.04 -9.75
CA LEU A 362 -4.58 -1.00 -8.69
C LEU A 362 -5.71 -1.98 -9.03
N VAL A 363 -5.55 -3.18 -8.47
CA VAL A 363 -6.53 -4.27 -8.49
C VAL A 363 -6.79 -4.71 -7.05
N SER A 364 -8.06 -4.92 -6.73
CA SER A 364 -8.50 -5.36 -5.41
C SER A 364 -9.57 -6.43 -5.51
N LYS A 365 -9.65 -7.28 -4.50
CA LYS A 365 -10.76 -8.23 -4.36
C LYS A 365 -12.06 -7.44 -4.15
N TYR A 366 -13.10 -7.84 -4.87
CA TYR A 366 -14.40 -7.16 -4.83
C TYR A 366 -15.50 -8.18 -5.03
N LYS A 367 -16.23 -8.50 -3.95
CA LYS A 367 -17.28 -9.52 -3.95
C LYS A 367 -16.75 -10.87 -4.47
N ASP A 368 -17.41 -11.41 -5.49
CA ASP A 368 -17.09 -12.65 -6.18
C ASP A 368 -16.01 -12.48 -7.27
N GLY A 369 -15.55 -11.24 -7.51
CA GLY A 369 -14.55 -10.93 -8.52
C GLY A 369 -13.52 -9.90 -8.07
N LEU A 370 -13.12 -9.04 -8.99
CA LEU A 370 -12.09 -8.03 -8.79
C LEU A 370 -12.59 -6.66 -9.23
N ALA A 371 -12.17 -5.64 -8.49
CA ALA A 371 -12.25 -4.26 -8.93
C ALA A 371 -10.89 -3.87 -9.52
N ILE A 372 -10.88 -3.46 -10.79
CA ILE A 372 -9.67 -3.03 -11.50
C ILE A 372 -9.79 -1.56 -11.87
N CYS A 373 -8.91 -0.73 -11.32
CA CYS A 373 -8.78 0.67 -11.71
C CYS A 373 -8.23 0.75 -13.14
N ASN A 374 -8.61 1.78 -13.88
CA ASN A 374 -8.00 2.16 -15.15
C ASN A 374 -8.13 3.67 -15.34
N ALA A 375 -6.99 4.34 -15.60
CA ALA A 375 -6.92 5.76 -15.90
C ALA A 375 -6.31 5.93 -17.30
N SER A 376 -7.14 5.72 -18.31
CA SER A 376 -6.72 5.85 -19.71
C SER A 376 -6.72 7.31 -20.16
N ALA A 377 -6.34 7.53 -21.42
CA ALA A 377 -6.40 8.85 -22.05
C ALA A 377 -7.83 9.39 -22.15
N THR A 378 -8.85 8.52 -22.15
CA THR A 378 -10.25 8.90 -22.39
C THR A 378 -11.14 8.67 -21.17
N THR A 379 -10.80 7.69 -20.32
CA THR A 379 -11.68 7.23 -19.25
C THR A 379 -10.92 7.04 -17.95
N LYS A 380 -11.49 7.56 -16.87
CA LYS A 380 -11.03 7.33 -15.49
C LYS A 380 -12.12 6.57 -14.75
N GLY A 381 -11.89 5.28 -14.53
CA GLY A 381 -12.93 4.44 -13.95
C GLY A 381 -12.41 3.16 -13.34
N ILE A 382 -13.32 2.47 -12.68
CA ILE A 382 -13.09 1.20 -12.02
C ILE A 382 -14.06 0.21 -12.64
N TYR A 383 -13.54 -0.93 -13.05
CA TYR A 383 -14.28 -1.96 -13.73
C TYR A 383 -14.38 -3.20 -12.85
N TYR A 384 -15.45 -3.96 -13.03
CA TYR A 384 -15.53 -5.31 -12.51
C TYR A 384 -14.80 -6.25 -13.47
N LEU A 385 -13.97 -7.13 -12.91
CA LEU A 385 -13.25 -8.18 -13.61
C LEU A 385 -13.64 -9.52 -12.98
N ASN A 386 -14.17 -10.43 -13.79
CA ASN A 386 -14.46 -11.80 -13.38
C ASN A 386 -13.16 -12.64 -13.46
N PRO A 387 -12.60 -13.12 -12.33
CA PRO A 387 -11.33 -13.84 -12.34
C PRO A 387 -11.43 -15.25 -12.95
N GLN A 388 -12.62 -15.87 -12.96
CA GLN A 388 -12.79 -17.22 -13.55
C GLN A 388 -12.65 -17.20 -15.07
N THR A 389 -13.09 -16.12 -15.72
CA THR A 389 -13.06 -15.94 -17.17
C THR A 389 -11.99 -14.94 -17.64
N SER A 390 -11.44 -14.16 -16.72
CA SER A 390 -10.56 -13.00 -17.01
C SER A 390 -11.21 -11.94 -17.92
N VAL A 391 -12.54 -11.82 -17.85
CA VAL A 391 -13.31 -10.84 -18.64
C VAL A 391 -13.66 -9.63 -17.79
N VAL A 392 -13.41 -8.44 -18.35
CA VAL A 392 -13.78 -7.15 -17.75
C VAL A 392 -15.13 -6.71 -18.31
N ASN A 393 -15.94 -6.06 -17.48
CA ASN A 393 -17.16 -5.41 -17.95
C ASN A 393 -16.84 -4.35 -19.02
N PRO A 394 -17.67 -4.20 -20.06
CA PRO A 394 -17.40 -3.26 -21.15
C PRO A 394 -17.46 -1.79 -20.70
N THR A 395 -18.19 -1.50 -19.62
CA THR A 395 -18.30 -0.18 -19.03
C THR A 395 -17.81 -0.19 -17.58
N PRO A 396 -17.27 0.92 -17.07
CA PRO A 396 -16.86 1.00 -15.68
C PRO A 396 -18.08 0.91 -14.76
N MET A 397 -17.93 0.21 -13.64
CA MET A 397 -18.92 0.25 -12.56
C MET A 397 -18.89 1.58 -11.81
N ILE A 398 -17.73 2.25 -11.78
CA ILE A 398 -17.53 3.55 -11.14
C ILE A 398 -16.73 4.46 -12.08
N THR A 399 -17.18 5.69 -12.29
CA THR A 399 -16.37 6.77 -12.88
C THR A 399 -16.00 7.78 -11.80
N THR A 400 -14.81 8.36 -11.90
CA THR A 400 -14.25 9.23 -10.84
C THR A 400 -13.83 10.60 -11.35
N VAL A 401 -13.96 11.61 -10.50
CA VAL A 401 -13.23 12.86 -10.64
C VAL A 401 -11.79 12.66 -10.17
N GLY A 402 -10.84 12.68 -11.12
CA GLY A 402 -9.44 12.31 -10.85
C GLY A 402 -9.14 10.86 -11.21
N ASN A 403 -7.88 10.45 -11.06
CA ASN A 403 -7.44 9.09 -11.34
C ASN A 403 -7.85 8.15 -10.20
N PRO A 404 -8.54 7.02 -10.45
CA PRO A 404 -8.85 6.06 -9.41
C PRO A 404 -7.56 5.37 -8.96
N MET A 405 -7.14 5.61 -7.72
CA MET A 405 -5.88 5.08 -7.19
C MET A 405 -6.03 3.73 -6.53
N ALA A 406 -7.05 3.56 -5.70
CA ALA A 406 -7.29 2.35 -4.92
C ALA A 406 -8.79 2.19 -4.65
N ILE A 407 -9.19 0.94 -4.47
CA ILE A 407 -10.54 0.58 -4.04
C ILE A 407 -10.45 -0.61 -3.10
N GLU A 408 -11.17 -0.61 -1.99
CA GLU A 408 -11.26 -1.75 -1.09
C GLU A 408 -12.72 -1.96 -0.66
N TRP A 409 -13.18 -3.21 -0.66
CA TRP A 409 -14.55 -3.56 -0.27
C TRP A 409 -14.56 -4.17 1.13
N PHE A 410 -15.39 -3.63 2.01
CA PHE A 410 -15.54 -4.08 3.41
C PHE A 410 -16.50 -5.26 3.58
N GLY A 411 -16.85 -5.96 2.50
CA GLY A 411 -17.79 -7.08 2.57
C GLY A 411 -17.20 -8.33 3.21
N LYS A 412 -18.09 -9.12 3.81
CA LYS A 412 -17.77 -10.36 4.50
C LYS A 412 -17.86 -11.57 3.57
#